data_AF-A0A8R1E3J9-F1
#
_entry.id   AF-A0A8R1E3J9-F1
#
_cell.length_a   1.000
_cell.length_b   1.000
_cell.length_c   1.000
_cell.angle_alpha   90.00
_cell.angle_beta   90.00
_cell.angle_gamma   90.00
#
_symmetry.space_group_name_H-M   'P 1'
#
loop_
_entity.id
_entity.type
_entity.pdbx_description
1 polymer ?
#
loop_
_entity_poly.entity_id
_entity_poly.type
_entity_poly.pdbx_seq_one_letter_code
_entity_poly.pdbx_strand_id
1 'polypeptide(L)'
;MYEVVNVKGEFREDKFKDAMSGLATAGDSAGGFQRRRTGGATQGDSNVLKIIRSVSANDGLNCIVFSFSRKECEAYAISLKDLDFNKEHEKGMVKSVYENAISQLSPEDRQLPQILNILPLLKRGIGVHHSGLMPILKETIEILFGEGLVKVLFATETFSMGLNMPARTVVFTSARKFDGTDNRYITSGEYIQMAGRAGRRGKDDRGTVILMVDSAMSADDAKQIIKGATDPLNSQFRLTYNMVLNLMRVEGMAVGWIIQNSFHQFQSYDKIPELDKKIEIAFKKVSSFNLPWENEMRTYVDLQNQLEVTRARIIQIMREPRNLVGFLHAGRLLKIKSGDRDFKWGILNQFKKEINPDDRNESIYICDVLVAVDANARFDPSNPATLVPGFDLKKRKWIRVPMTTDRITALSAVRLKIPADVDKPDGQMRLDGVMTAAMDRLGAQVPLLDPVTDMGIKSAEMRELVERENSLKQRLETHSMTKRDNFSDLQAEFERKVDVQKELDSLKVERKKMQSTLHLDELDNRKRVLRRLEYLKKDDSLQLKGRVACELSASDELILTEMLLKGVFNSLDVAQCAALLSCFVFQDNCAAPKLGKELQGCLSELHRGGAEKGRSLHELVNKSVPTGL
;
A
#
# COMPACT_ATOMS: atom_id res chain seq x y z
N MET A 1 30.55 4.09 11.30
CA MET A 1 30.19 3.45 10.01
C MET A 1 30.84 2.08 9.98
N TYR A 2 30.12 1.04 9.55
CA TYR A 2 30.62 -0.33 9.50
C TYR A 2 30.58 -0.81 8.06
N GLU A 3 31.70 -1.34 7.55
CA GLU A 3 31.73 -1.94 6.21
C GLU A 3 31.16 -3.37 6.30
N VAL A 4 29.94 -3.55 5.81
CA VAL A 4 29.21 -4.83 5.87
C VAL A 4 29.40 -5.67 4.61
N VAL A 5 29.84 -5.06 3.51
CA VAL A 5 30.24 -5.74 2.27
C VAL A 5 31.56 -5.16 1.80
N ASN A 6 32.52 -6.02 1.47
CA ASN A 6 33.83 -5.59 0.97
C ASN A 6 33.85 -5.46 -0.57
N VAL A 7 34.98 -4.98 -1.11
CA VAL A 7 35.19 -4.85 -2.57
C VAL A 7 35.13 -6.16 -3.36
N LYS A 8 35.23 -7.31 -2.68
CA LYS A 8 35.06 -8.65 -3.29
C LYS A 8 33.60 -9.10 -3.34
N GLY A 9 32.67 -8.33 -2.77
CA GLY A 9 31.26 -8.69 -2.66
C GLY A 9 30.94 -9.68 -1.52
N GLU A 10 31.86 -9.88 -0.57
CA GLU A 10 31.66 -10.76 0.57
C GLU A 10 30.90 -10.03 1.69
N PHE A 11 29.86 -10.67 2.21
CA PHE A 11 29.05 -10.10 3.31
C PHE A 11 29.69 -10.46 4.66
N ARG A 12 29.97 -9.44 5.47
CA ARG A 12 30.63 -9.56 6.77
C ARG A 12 29.60 -9.55 7.90
N GLU A 13 29.13 -10.73 8.28
CA GLU A 13 28.11 -10.90 9.32
C GLU A 13 28.55 -10.36 10.69
N ASP A 14 29.83 -10.48 11.03
CA ASP A 14 30.42 -9.93 12.25
C ASP A 14 30.22 -8.40 12.31
N LYS A 15 30.58 -7.71 11.23
CA LYS A 15 30.41 -6.25 11.12
C LYS A 15 28.95 -5.82 11.07
N PHE A 16 28.09 -6.64 10.48
CA PHE A 16 26.65 -6.39 10.50
C PHE A 16 26.07 -6.52 11.92
N LYS A 17 26.47 -7.56 12.67
CA LYS A 17 26.07 -7.75 14.07
C LYS A 17 26.57 -6.61 14.95
N ASP A 18 27.81 -6.17 14.76
CA ASP A 18 28.37 -4.99 15.45
C ASP A 18 27.57 -3.71 15.14
N ALA A 19 27.14 -3.53 13.88
CA ALA A 19 26.32 -2.39 13.49
C ALA A 19 24.94 -2.42 14.15
N MET A 20 24.30 -3.60 14.21
CA MET A 20 22.98 -3.77 14.83
C MET A 20 23.03 -3.67 16.35
N SER A 21 24.09 -4.14 17.00
CA SER A 21 24.28 -4.00 18.46
C SER A 21 24.51 -2.53 18.86
N GLY A 22 25.26 -1.78 18.05
CA GLY A 22 25.40 -0.33 18.18
C GLY A 22 24.07 0.43 18.04
N LEU A 23 23.13 -0.09 17.23
CA LEU A 23 21.79 0.47 17.10
C LEU A 23 20.93 0.19 18.35
N ALA A 24 20.98 -1.02 18.90
CA ALA A 24 20.22 -1.42 20.08
C ALA A 24 20.63 -0.63 21.34
N THR A 25 21.94 -0.46 21.54
CA THR A 25 22.50 0.33 22.66
C THR A 25 22.17 1.83 22.55
N ALA A 26 22.11 2.37 21.33
CA ALA A 26 21.62 3.73 21.08
C ALA A 26 20.09 3.86 21.30
N GLY A 27 19.33 2.81 21.03
CA GLY A 27 17.89 2.73 21.26
C GLY A 27 17.51 2.73 22.75
N ASP A 28 18.26 2.04 23.59
CA ASP A 28 18.04 2.01 25.05
C ASP A 28 18.40 3.34 25.74
N SER A 29 19.29 4.13 25.15
CA SER A 29 19.61 5.49 25.63
C SER A 29 18.60 6.55 25.16
N ALA A 30 17.73 6.21 24.20
CA ALA A 30 16.70 7.08 23.63
C ALA A 30 15.31 6.73 24.22
N GLY A 31 15.21 6.69 25.54
CA GLY A 31 13.94 6.61 26.25
C GLY A 31 13.06 7.84 25.94
N GLY A 32 11.97 7.62 25.19
CA GLY A 32 10.79 8.50 25.20
C GLY A 32 10.90 9.85 24.48
N PHE A 33 11.10 9.86 23.16
CA PHE A 33 10.71 11.02 22.34
C PHE A 33 9.38 10.76 21.62
N GLN A 34 8.27 11.19 22.24
CA GLN A 34 7.01 11.37 21.54
C GLN A 34 7.23 12.33 20.36
N ARG A 35 6.89 11.89 19.14
CA ARG A 35 6.74 12.77 17.96
C ARG A 35 5.65 13.82 18.27
N ARG A 36 6.08 14.97 18.79
CA ARG A 36 5.22 16.14 18.93
C ARG A 36 4.99 16.73 17.53
N ARG A 37 3.79 16.50 16.98
CA ARG A 37 3.24 17.30 15.89
C ARG A 37 2.98 18.71 16.43
N THR A 38 3.99 19.59 16.36
CA THR A 38 3.89 21.07 16.30
C THR A 38 5.30 21.65 16.36
N GLY A 39 5.54 22.72 15.61
CA GLY A 39 6.85 23.31 15.34
C GLY A 39 7.76 23.53 16.56
N GLY A 40 9.05 23.35 16.33
CA GLY A 40 10.12 23.56 17.30
C GLY A 40 11.31 22.69 16.95
N ALA A 41 12.34 23.29 16.36
CA ALA A 41 13.61 22.64 16.07
C ALA A 41 14.24 22.11 17.35
N THR A 42 14.35 20.79 17.50
CA THR A 42 15.25 20.19 18.50
C THR A 42 16.68 20.26 17.99
N GLN A 43 17.49 21.06 18.67
CA GLN A 43 18.91 21.31 18.46
C GLN A 43 19.77 20.06 18.65
N GLY A 44 19.86 19.23 17.62
CA GLY A 44 20.89 18.21 17.48
C GLY A 44 21.22 18.05 15.99
N ASP A 45 22.51 17.98 15.66
CA ASP A 45 22.94 17.79 14.27
C ASP A 45 22.29 16.52 13.70
N SER A 46 21.55 16.69 12.59
CA SER A 46 20.96 15.57 11.84
C SER A 46 22.04 14.51 11.56
N ASN A 47 21.70 13.22 11.71
CA ASN A 47 22.63 12.13 11.41
C ASN A 47 23.16 12.19 9.97
N VAL A 48 22.35 12.70 9.03
CA VAL A 48 22.78 12.95 7.64
C VAL A 48 23.92 13.96 7.60
N LEU A 49 23.83 15.05 8.37
CA LEU A 49 24.87 16.07 8.44
C LEU A 49 26.19 15.49 8.96
N LYS A 50 26.13 14.66 10.01
CA LYS A 50 27.31 13.95 10.54
C LYS A 50 27.95 13.04 9.49
N ILE A 51 27.13 12.30 8.74
CA ILE A 51 27.61 11.44 7.64
C ILE A 51 28.28 12.29 6.57
N ILE A 52 27.68 13.39 6.14
CA ILE A 52 28.27 14.27 5.12
C ILE A 52 29.59 14.88 5.59
N ARG A 53 29.71 15.31 6.86
CA ARG A 53 30.99 15.75 7.43
C ARG A 53 32.03 14.63 7.40
N SER A 54 31.67 13.40 7.75
CA SER A 54 32.58 12.25 7.66
C SER A 54 32.96 11.88 6.21
N VAL A 55 32.01 11.99 5.26
CA VAL A 55 32.27 11.80 3.83
C VAL A 55 33.24 12.88 3.34
N SER A 56 33.03 14.13 3.74
CA SER A 56 33.93 15.24 3.41
C SER A 56 35.33 15.06 3.96
N ALA A 57 35.46 14.60 5.21
CA ALA A 57 36.75 14.38 5.86
C ALA A 57 37.56 13.23 5.21
N ASN A 58 36.87 12.27 4.57
CA ASN A 58 37.47 11.12 3.91
C ASN A 58 37.56 11.28 2.38
N ASP A 59 37.54 12.52 1.87
CA ASP A 59 37.60 12.84 0.43
C ASP A 59 36.46 12.18 -0.41
N GLY A 60 35.36 11.78 0.22
CA GLY A 60 34.23 11.13 -0.43
C GLY A 60 33.22 12.06 -1.10
N LEU A 61 33.55 13.35 -1.26
CA LEU A 61 32.69 14.35 -1.92
C LEU A 61 32.49 14.05 -3.41
N ASN A 62 31.55 14.77 -4.02
CA ASN A 62 30.83 14.33 -5.22
C ASN A 62 30.00 13.10 -4.85
N CYS A 63 29.04 13.31 -3.95
CA CYS A 63 28.18 12.28 -3.40
C CYS A 63 26.70 12.53 -3.70
N ILE A 64 25.95 11.44 -3.88
CA ILE A 64 24.49 11.45 -4.04
C ILE A 64 23.89 10.94 -2.74
N VAL A 65 22.94 11.69 -2.19
CA VAL A 65 22.17 11.34 -1.01
C VAL A 65 20.73 11.05 -1.44
N PHE A 66 20.36 9.78 -1.49
CA PHE A 66 19.02 9.35 -1.83
C PHE A 66 18.09 9.43 -0.63
N SER A 67 16.98 10.14 -0.81
CA SER A 67 15.79 10.11 0.06
C SER A 67 14.54 9.82 -0.78
N PHE A 68 13.56 9.16 -0.17
CA PHE A 68 12.31 8.78 -0.84
C PHE A 68 11.23 9.88 -0.78
N SER A 69 11.57 11.08 -0.30
CA SER A 69 10.63 12.20 -0.14
C SER A 69 11.21 13.51 -0.66
N ARG A 70 10.46 14.19 -1.54
CA ARG A 70 10.79 15.53 -2.05
C ARG A 70 11.09 16.52 -0.91
N LYS A 71 10.25 16.49 0.12
CA LYS A 71 10.36 17.38 1.29
C LYS A 71 11.61 17.09 2.12
N GLU A 72 12.00 15.82 2.22
CA GLU A 72 13.22 15.44 2.96
C GLU A 72 14.49 15.87 2.21
N CYS A 73 14.53 15.72 0.88
CA CYS A 73 15.66 16.21 0.08
C CYS A 73 15.93 17.69 0.32
N GLU A 74 14.89 18.53 0.26
CA GLU A 74 15.00 19.97 0.53
C GLU A 74 15.41 20.23 1.99
N ALA A 75 14.80 19.54 2.96
CA ALA A 75 15.11 19.71 4.37
C ALA A 75 16.57 19.37 4.70
N TYR A 76 17.11 18.28 4.12
CA TYR A 76 18.51 17.90 4.31
C TYR A 76 19.46 18.90 3.65
N ALA A 77 19.14 19.41 2.47
CA ALA A 77 19.93 20.45 1.83
C ALA A 77 20.00 21.74 2.67
N ILE A 78 18.86 22.17 3.23
CA ILE A 78 18.80 23.33 4.14
C ILE A 78 19.61 23.07 5.42
N SER A 79 19.62 21.84 5.92
CA SER A 79 20.42 21.48 7.11
C SER A 79 21.93 21.66 6.89
N LEU A 80 22.41 21.59 5.64
CA LEU A 80 23.82 21.81 5.29
C LEU A 80 24.17 23.29 5.03
N LYS A 81 23.28 24.24 5.30
CA LYS A 81 23.48 25.67 4.95
C LYS A 81 24.76 26.30 5.52
N ASP A 82 25.27 25.76 6.63
CA ASP A 82 26.46 26.25 7.32
C ASP A 82 27.77 25.63 6.78
N LEU A 83 27.69 24.72 5.81
CA LEU A 83 28.83 24.12 5.12
C LEU A 83 28.99 24.74 3.72
N ASP A 84 30.24 24.93 3.32
CA ASP A 84 30.60 25.43 2.00
C ASP A 84 31.67 24.52 1.39
N PHE A 85 31.32 23.85 0.29
CA PHE A 85 32.18 22.86 -0.37
C PHE A 85 32.88 23.41 -1.62
N ASN A 86 32.57 24.65 -2.02
CA ASN A 86 33.11 25.27 -3.22
C ASN A 86 34.07 26.40 -2.87
N LYS A 87 35.13 26.51 -3.67
CA LYS A 87 36.06 27.65 -3.66
C LYS A 87 35.43 28.86 -4.36
N GLU A 88 35.98 30.05 -4.15
CA GLU A 88 35.43 31.28 -4.75
C GLU A 88 35.39 31.25 -6.30
N HIS A 89 36.38 30.65 -6.96
CA HIS A 89 36.34 30.49 -8.42
C HIS A 89 35.23 29.53 -8.88
N GLU A 90 34.97 28.45 -8.14
CA GLU A 90 33.86 27.51 -8.40
C GLU A 90 32.51 28.20 -8.20
N LYS A 91 32.38 29.05 -7.19
CA LYS A 91 31.18 29.89 -6.98
C LYS A 91 30.93 30.81 -8.16
N GLY A 92 31.98 31.39 -8.75
CA GLY A 92 31.91 32.19 -9.96
C GLY A 92 31.41 31.38 -11.15
N MET A 93 31.97 30.19 -11.39
CA MET A 93 31.54 29.30 -12.47
C MET A 93 30.08 28.85 -12.31
N VAL A 94 29.67 28.43 -11.11
CA VAL A 94 28.29 28.06 -10.80
C VAL A 94 27.35 29.22 -11.13
N LYS A 95 27.69 30.43 -10.69
CA LYS A 95 26.87 31.61 -10.93
C LYS A 95 26.73 31.89 -12.44
N SER A 96 27.82 31.85 -13.19
CA SER A 96 27.78 32.10 -14.65
C SER A 96 26.93 31.07 -15.40
N VAL A 97 27.09 29.78 -15.08
CA VAL A 97 26.27 28.70 -15.69
C VAL A 97 24.81 28.87 -15.33
N TYR A 98 24.52 29.15 -14.05
CA TYR A 98 23.15 29.35 -13.56
C TYR A 98 22.48 30.56 -14.20
N GLU A 99 23.14 31.73 -14.21
CA GLU A 99 22.60 32.94 -14.80
C GLU A 99 22.38 32.80 -16.31
N ASN A 100 23.26 32.09 -17.02
CA ASN A 100 23.06 31.78 -18.43
C ASN A 100 21.80 30.93 -18.65
N ALA A 101 21.62 29.85 -17.89
CA ALA A 101 20.42 29.02 -17.98
C ALA A 101 19.15 29.83 -17.66
N ILE A 102 19.14 30.56 -16.55
CA ILE A 102 17.99 31.35 -16.09
C ILE A 102 17.71 32.57 -16.97
N SER A 103 18.68 33.04 -17.76
CA SER A 103 18.48 34.14 -18.72
C SER A 103 17.45 33.82 -19.82
N GLN A 104 17.11 32.55 -20.02
CA GLN A 104 16.08 32.11 -20.96
C GLN A 104 14.65 32.36 -20.42
N LEU A 105 14.50 32.56 -19.11
CA LEU A 105 13.20 32.79 -18.48
C LEU A 105 12.78 34.26 -18.54
N SER A 106 11.46 34.50 -18.46
CA SER A 106 10.89 35.84 -18.33
C SER A 106 11.37 36.55 -17.05
N PRO A 107 11.45 37.89 -17.02
CA PRO A 107 11.84 38.63 -15.81
C PRO A 107 11.01 38.26 -14.58
N GLU A 108 9.72 37.99 -14.77
CA GLU A 108 8.78 37.58 -13.72
C GLU A 108 9.12 36.19 -13.18
N ASP A 109 9.36 35.22 -14.07
CA ASP A 109 9.70 33.84 -13.67
C ASP A 109 11.03 33.79 -12.91
N ARG A 110 12.00 34.65 -13.25
CA ARG A 110 13.29 34.75 -12.53
C ARG A 110 13.13 35.12 -11.05
N GLN A 111 12.02 35.75 -10.67
CA GLN A 111 11.72 36.12 -9.29
C GLN A 111 11.01 35.01 -8.51
N LEU A 112 10.73 33.86 -9.13
CA LEU A 112 10.09 32.75 -8.44
C LEU A 112 10.95 32.26 -7.26
N PRO A 113 10.36 32.01 -6.08
CA PRO A 113 11.11 31.61 -4.89
C PRO A 113 12.00 30.37 -5.09
N GLN A 114 11.57 29.42 -5.93
CA GLN A 114 12.35 28.21 -6.21
C GLN A 114 13.68 28.54 -6.94
N ILE A 115 13.70 29.59 -7.79
CA ILE A 115 14.91 30.05 -8.49
C ILE A 115 15.81 30.85 -7.56
N LEU A 116 15.24 31.73 -6.75
CA LEU A 116 16.02 32.57 -5.85
C LEU A 116 16.67 31.77 -4.72
N ASN A 117 15.96 30.79 -4.17
CA ASN A 117 16.42 30.04 -3.00
C ASN A 117 17.46 28.96 -3.33
N ILE A 118 17.51 28.48 -4.58
CA ILE A 118 18.41 27.37 -4.96
C ILE A 118 19.83 27.84 -5.28
N LEU A 119 20.00 29.02 -5.87
CA LEU A 119 21.31 29.54 -6.25
C LEU A 119 22.30 29.64 -5.06
N PRO A 120 21.92 30.14 -3.87
CA PRO A 120 22.81 30.14 -2.71
C PRO A 120 23.31 28.75 -2.30
N LEU A 121 22.48 27.70 -2.44
CA LEU A 121 22.86 26.32 -2.15
C LEU A 121 23.85 25.80 -3.20
N LEU A 122 23.56 26.04 -4.49
CA LEU A 122 24.42 25.61 -5.60
C LEU A 122 25.80 26.26 -5.52
N LYS A 123 25.87 27.56 -5.16
CA LYS A 123 27.16 28.23 -4.95
C LYS A 123 28.01 27.51 -3.89
N ARG A 124 27.40 26.97 -2.83
CA ARG A 124 28.09 26.20 -1.79
C ARG A 124 28.39 24.74 -2.18
N GLY A 125 28.03 24.33 -3.40
CA GLY A 125 28.21 22.96 -3.88
C GLY A 125 27.13 22.00 -3.40
N ILE A 126 25.96 22.49 -2.99
CA ILE A 126 24.83 21.70 -2.50
C ILE A 126 23.70 21.76 -3.52
N GLY A 127 23.28 20.60 -4.03
CA GLY A 127 22.19 20.46 -5.00
C GLY A 127 21.00 19.68 -4.44
N VAL A 128 19.82 19.92 -5.02
CA VAL A 128 18.60 19.15 -4.78
C VAL A 128 18.06 18.68 -6.13
N HIS A 129 17.59 17.43 -6.24
CA HIS A 129 17.01 16.89 -7.47
C HIS A 129 15.78 16.02 -7.18
N HIS A 130 14.61 16.46 -7.66
CA HIS A 130 13.39 15.67 -7.60
C HIS A 130 12.34 16.16 -8.59
N SER A 131 11.28 15.37 -8.81
CA SER A 131 10.21 15.67 -9.77
C SER A 131 9.47 17.01 -9.52
N GLY A 132 9.49 17.52 -8.29
CA GLY A 132 8.89 18.83 -7.95
C GLY A 132 9.70 20.07 -8.32
N LEU A 133 10.92 19.93 -8.87
CA LEU A 133 11.71 21.05 -9.36
C LEU A 133 11.32 21.38 -10.81
N MET A 134 11.36 22.66 -11.16
CA MET A 134 11.22 23.10 -12.55
C MET A 134 12.24 22.39 -13.47
N PRO A 135 11.84 21.97 -14.69
CA PRO A 135 12.73 21.29 -15.63
C PRO A 135 14.07 21.99 -15.85
N ILE A 136 14.05 23.31 -16.06
CA ILE A 136 15.26 24.11 -16.27
C ILE A 136 16.22 24.06 -15.07
N LEU A 137 15.70 23.99 -13.84
CA LEU A 137 16.53 23.85 -12.64
C LEU A 137 17.11 22.44 -12.54
N LYS A 138 16.33 21.40 -12.85
CA LYS A 138 16.83 20.01 -12.87
C LYS A 138 18.00 19.89 -13.84
N GLU A 139 17.83 20.32 -15.08
CA GLU A 139 18.88 20.27 -16.11
C GLU A 139 20.13 21.07 -15.70
N THR A 140 19.95 22.26 -15.14
CA THR A 140 21.08 23.08 -14.65
C THR A 140 21.84 22.37 -13.53
N ILE A 141 21.14 21.72 -12.59
CA ILE A 141 21.77 20.98 -11.49
C ILE A 141 22.50 19.74 -11.99
N GLU A 142 21.93 19.05 -12.98
CA GLU A 142 22.56 17.90 -13.64
C GLU A 142 23.87 18.31 -14.34
N ILE A 143 23.88 19.44 -15.06
CA ILE A 143 25.10 20.01 -15.66
C ILE A 143 26.13 20.33 -14.58
N LEU A 144 25.74 21.08 -13.54
CA LEU A 144 26.66 21.46 -12.46
C LEU A 144 27.20 20.24 -11.70
N PHE A 145 26.42 19.16 -11.59
CA PHE A 145 26.87 17.90 -10.99
C PHE A 145 27.85 17.14 -11.89
N GLY A 146 27.58 17.08 -13.20
CA GLY A 146 28.48 16.49 -14.20
C GLY A 146 29.85 17.18 -14.27
N GLU A 147 29.85 18.51 -14.17
CA GLU A 147 31.06 19.34 -14.08
C GLU A 147 31.75 19.27 -12.70
N GLY A 148 31.15 18.59 -11.72
CA GLY A 148 31.69 18.44 -10.37
C GLY A 148 31.64 19.72 -9.53
N LEU A 149 30.81 20.69 -9.89
CA LEU A 149 30.57 21.93 -9.13
C LEU A 149 29.53 21.74 -8.03
N VAL A 150 28.67 20.73 -8.14
CA VAL A 150 27.85 20.23 -7.03
C VAL A 150 28.58 19.06 -6.37
N LYS A 151 28.92 19.21 -5.08
CA LYS A 151 29.70 18.24 -4.30
C LYS A 151 28.79 17.30 -3.49
N VAL A 152 27.59 17.76 -3.11
CA VAL A 152 26.57 16.97 -2.41
C VAL A 152 25.24 17.17 -3.11
N LEU A 153 24.67 16.10 -3.66
CA LEU A 153 23.38 16.13 -4.34
C LEU A 153 22.33 15.34 -3.55
N PHE A 154 21.31 16.01 -3.04
CA PHE A 154 20.14 15.34 -2.45
C PHE A 154 19.13 15.00 -3.54
N ALA A 155 18.88 13.71 -3.78
CA ALA A 155 18.06 13.27 -4.89
C ALA A 155 16.96 12.29 -4.49
N THR A 156 15.83 12.31 -5.20
CA THR A 156 14.86 11.22 -5.16
C THR A 156 15.28 10.04 -6.04
N GLU A 157 14.68 8.88 -5.83
CA GLU A 157 14.92 7.62 -6.56
C GLU A 157 14.96 7.80 -8.09
N THR A 158 14.12 8.68 -8.64
CA THR A 158 14.04 9.00 -10.08
C THR A 158 15.36 9.43 -10.71
N PHE A 159 16.27 10.03 -9.94
CA PHE A 159 17.59 10.42 -10.46
C PHE A 159 18.41 9.20 -10.90
N SER A 160 18.19 8.04 -10.28
CA SER A 160 18.86 6.80 -10.64
C SER A 160 18.40 6.21 -11.99
N MET A 161 17.29 6.70 -12.57
CA MET A 161 16.72 6.18 -13.82
C MET A 161 17.09 7.00 -15.07
N GLY A 162 17.42 8.29 -14.93
CA GLY A 162 17.40 9.25 -16.04
C GLY A 162 18.66 9.33 -16.92
N LEU A 163 19.85 9.43 -16.31
CA LEU A 163 21.11 9.68 -17.02
C LEU A 163 22.30 9.01 -16.33
N ASN A 164 23.40 8.79 -17.05
CA ASN A 164 24.62 8.19 -16.48
C ASN A 164 25.48 9.21 -15.72
N MET A 165 25.03 9.64 -14.53
CA MET A 165 25.76 10.55 -13.65
C MET A 165 26.34 9.80 -12.44
N PRO A 166 27.58 9.28 -12.54
CA PRO A 166 28.23 8.60 -11.43
C PRO A 166 28.78 9.59 -10.39
N ALA A 167 28.76 9.17 -9.13
CA ALA A 167 29.27 9.86 -7.96
C ALA A 167 30.36 9.01 -7.30
N ARG A 168 31.20 9.60 -6.46
CA ARG A 168 32.17 8.82 -5.68
C ARG A 168 31.49 8.02 -4.56
N THR A 169 30.52 8.65 -3.90
CA THR A 169 29.80 8.09 -2.76
C THR A 169 28.30 8.16 -2.98
N VAL A 170 27.57 7.09 -2.63
CA VAL A 170 26.11 7.08 -2.54
C VAL A 170 25.71 6.88 -1.08
N VAL A 171 24.75 7.68 -0.61
CA VAL A 171 24.20 7.60 0.74
C VAL A 171 22.70 7.38 0.65
N PHE A 172 22.18 6.36 1.32
CA PHE A 172 20.76 6.13 1.49
C PHE A 172 20.33 6.64 2.86
N THR A 173 19.36 7.55 2.91
CA THR A 173 18.87 8.09 4.19
C THR A 173 17.97 7.11 4.95
N SER A 174 17.47 6.07 4.28
CA SER A 174 16.61 5.04 4.84
C SER A 174 16.78 3.73 4.05
N ALA A 175 16.65 2.59 4.73
CA ALA A 175 16.53 1.27 4.11
C ALA A 175 15.08 0.91 3.73
N ARG A 176 14.12 1.75 4.13
CA ARG A 176 12.68 1.55 3.91
C ARG A 176 12.07 2.69 3.12
N LYS A 177 11.06 2.37 2.31
CA LYS A 177 10.25 3.34 1.57
C LYS A 177 8.76 2.99 1.64
N PHE A 178 7.94 4.03 1.54
CA PHE A 178 6.49 3.90 1.47
C PHE A 178 6.07 3.69 0.02
N ASP A 179 5.34 2.62 -0.26
CA ASP A 179 4.86 2.29 -1.63
C ASP A 179 3.45 2.79 -1.93
N GLY A 180 2.86 3.57 -1.02
CA GLY A 180 1.46 4.01 -1.09
C GLY A 180 0.56 3.24 -0.12
N THR A 181 0.98 2.04 0.29
CA THR A 181 0.23 1.16 1.20
C THR A 181 1.00 0.87 2.48
N ASP A 182 2.22 0.36 2.35
CA ASP A 182 3.05 -0.08 3.46
C ASP A 182 4.45 0.54 3.39
N ASN A 183 5.12 0.57 4.54
CA ASN A 183 6.52 0.98 4.61
C ASN A 183 7.42 -0.27 4.54
N ARG A 184 7.84 -0.62 3.32
CA ARG A 184 8.63 -1.83 3.03
C ARG A 184 10.11 -1.53 2.91
N TYR A 185 10.95 -2.57 2.99
CA TYR A 185 12.35 -2.45 2.58
C TYR A 185 12.46 -2.17 1.07
N ILE A 186 13.53 -1.47 0.68
CA ILE A 186 13.90 -1.32 -0.73
C ILE A 186 14.21 -2.70 -1.32
N THR A 187 13.83 -2.92 -2.58
CA THR A 187 14.17 -4.17 -3.28
C THR A 187 15.65 -4.19 -3.62
N SER A 188 16.18 -5.38 -3.91
CA SER A 188 17.55 -5.53 -4.38
C SER A 188 17.78 -4.80 -5.70
N GLY A 189 16.79 -4.80 -6.59
CA GLY A 189 16.83 -4.04 -7.85
C GLY A 189 16.96 -2.53 -7.62
N GLU A 190 16.12 -1.98 -6.73
CA GLU A 190 16.16 -0.55 -6.35
C GLU A 190 17.51 -0.18 -5.72
N TYR A 191 18.01 -1.01 -4.79
CA TYR A 191 19.32 -0.82 -4.18
C TYR A 191 20.43 -0.85 -5.22
N ILE A 192 20.49 -1.86 -6.09
CA ILE A 192 21.52 -2.00 -7.12
C ILE A 192 21.51 -0.81 -8.08
N GLN A 193 20.32 -0.33 -8.49
CA GLN A 193 20.18 0.81 -9.40
C GLN A 193 20.73 2.11 -8.78
N MET A 194 20.41 2.37 -7.52
CA MET A 194 20.88 3.56 -6.80
C MET A 194 22.36 3.44 -6.38
N ALA A 195 22.75 2.30 -5.81
CA ALA A 195 24.12 2.03 -5.36
C ALA A 195 25.11 1.97 -6.54
N GLY A 196 24.66 1.52 -7.72
CA GLY A 196 25.43 1.52 -8.97
C GLY A 196 25.83 2.91 -9.47
N ARG A 197 25.33 3.98 -8.85
CA ARG A 197 25.83 5.35 -9.08
C ARG A 197 27.14 5.64 -8.35
N ALA A 198 27.57 4.81 -7.40
CA ALA A 198 28.84 4.98 -6.70
C ALA A 198 30.03 4.43 -7.52
N GLY A 199 31.12 5.18 -7.56
CA GLY A 199 32.35 4.86 -8.29
C GLY A 199 32.36 5.43 -9.71
N ARG A 200 33.22 6.43 -9.95
CA ARG A 200 33.41 7.04 -11.28
C ARG A 200 34.56 6.36 -12.02
N ARG A 201 34.25 5.76 -13.16
CA ARG A 201 35.24 5.08 -14.02
C ARG A 201 36.39 6.02 -14.37
N GLY A 202 37.62 5.60 -14.04
CA GLY A 202 38.84 6.37 -14.32
C GLY A 202 39.11 7.53 -13.37
N LYS A 203 38.27 7.77 -12.35
CA LYS A 203 38.48 8.81 -11.33
C LYS A 203 38.56 8.26 -9.90
N ASP A 204 37.85 7.17 -9.59
CA ASP A 204 37.80 6.59 -8.25
C ASP A 204 38.30 5.13 -8.26
N ASP A 205 39.11 4.75 -7.27
CA ASP A 205 39.55 3.35 -7.08
C ASP A 205 38.41 2.42 -6.63
N ARG A 206 37.46 2.97 -5.87
CA ARG A 206 36.29 2.27 -5.34
C ARG A 206 35.11 3.22 -5.17
N GLY A 207 33.90 2.72 -5.39
CA GLY A 207 32.65 3.39 -5.00
C GLY A 207 32.33 3.11 -3.53
N THR A 208 31.89 4.13 -2.80
CA THR A 208 31.44 3.98 -1.41
C THR A 208 29.92 4.05 -1.33
N VAL A 209 29.29 3.09 -0.67
CA VAL A 209 27.84 3.09 -0.45
C VAL A 209 27.56 3.06 1.05
N ILE A 210 26.74 3.99 1.53
CA ILE A 210 26.39 4.14 2.94
C ILE A 210 24.88 3.96 3.08
N LEU A 211 24.44 2.94 3.82
CA LEU A 211 23.04 2.70 4.11
C LEU A 211 22.73 3.10 5.55
N MET A 212 21.86 4.10 5.74
CA MET A 212 21.36 4.46 7.06
C MET A 212 20.22 3.52 7.47
N VAL A 213 20.31 2.98 8.68
CA VAL A 213 19.34 2.06 9.25
C VAL A 213 18.83 2.62 10.57
N ASP A 214 17.51 2.69 10.72
CA ASP A 214 16.79 3.32 11.84
C ASP A 214 16.14 2.32 12.81
N SER A 215 16.18 1.03 12.46
CA SER A 215 15.50 -0.05 13.17
C SER A 215 16.28 -1.35 13.03
N ALA A 216 16.12 -2.26 14.01
CA ALA A 216 16.78 -3.55 13.95
C ALA A 216 16.39 -4.29 12.66
N MET A 217 17.40 -4.72 11.91
CA MET A 217 17.26 -5.42 10.64
C MET A 217 17.88 -6.81 10.78
N SER A 218 17.23 -7.84 10.23
CA SER A 218 17.80 -9.18 10.23
C SER A 218 18.96 -9.26 9.23
N ALA A 219 19.90 -10.19 9.46
CA ALA A 219 21.00 -10.41 8.52
C ALA A 219 20.48 -10.86 7.14
N ASP A 220 19.38 -11.61 7.11
CA ASP A 220 18.76 -12.08 5.87
C ASP A 220 18.10 -10.95 5.09
N ASP A 221 17.41 -10.02 5.75
CA ASP A 221 16.87 -8.82 5.10
C ASP A 221 17.99 -7.96 4.51
N ALA A 222 19.08 -7.78 5.26
CA ALA A 222 20.24 -7.01 4.80
C ALA A 222 20.92 -7.67 3.59
N LYS A 223 21.09 -9.00 3.63
CA LYS A 223 21.61 -9.77 2.50
C LYS A 223 20.67 -9.70 1.31
N GLN A 224 19.36 -9.74 1.52
CA GLN A 224 18.39 -9.62 0.44
C GLN A 224 18.50 -8.24 -0.22
N ILE A 225 18.57 -7.15 0.55
CA ILE A 225 18.73 -5.80 -0.02
C ILE A 225 20.05 -5.69 -0.82
N ILE A 226 21.17 -6.12 -0.23
CA ILE A 226 22.51 -5.82 -0.78
C ILE A 226 22.97 -6.84 -1.82
N LYS A 227 22.64 -8.11 -1.63
CA LYS A 227 23.09 -9.25 -2.45
C LYS A 227 21.96 -10.03 -3.12
N GLY A 228 20.70 -9.62 -2.94
CA GLY A 228 19.58 -10.27 -3.60
C GLY A 228 19.64 -10.12 -5.11
N ALA A 229 18.92 -11.00 -5.81
CA ALA A 229 18.81 -10.94 -7.26
C ALA A 229 18.05 -9.68 -7.69
N THR A 230 18.40 -9.15 -8.86
CA THR A 230 17.64 -8.06 -9.50
C THR A 230 16.20 -8.51 -9.76
N ASP A 231 15.27 -7.56 -9.67
CA ASP A 231 13.87 -7.83 -9.95
C ASP A 231 13.71 -8.35 -11.40
N PRO A 232 12.97 -9.45 -11.62
CA PRO A 232 12.76 -9.98 -12.96
C PRO A 232 11.95 -9.00 -13.82
N LEU A 233 12.28 -8.89 -15.10
CA LEU A 233 11.49 -8.13 -16.06
C LEU A 233 10.15 -8.83 -16.32
N ASN A 234 9.12 -8.46 -15.57
CA ASN A 234 7.76 -8.98 -15.74
C ASN A 234 6.92 -8.04 -16.60
N SER A 235 6.19 -8.61 -17.57
CA SER A 235 5.31 -7.84 -18.45
C SER A 235 4.09 -7.29 -17.71
N GLN A 236 3.92 -5.96 -17.75
CA GLN A 236 2.72 -5.25 -17.31
C GLN A 236 1.74 -5.00 -18.47
N PHE A 237 1.76 -5.87 -19.48
CA PHE A 237 0.87 -5.77 -20.64
C PHE A 237 -0.60 -5.78 -20.17
N ARG A 238 -1.35 -4.77 -20.61
CA ARG A 238 -2.77 -4.60 -20.34
C ARG A 238 -3.45 -4.04 -21.57
N LEU A 239 -4.70 -4.44 -21.79
CA LEU A 239 -5.50 -3.90 -22.88
C LEU A 239 -6.03 -2.51 -22.51
N THR A 240 -5.85 -1.55 -23.40
CA THR A 240 -6.46 -0.21 -23.33
C THR A 240 -7.40 -0.01 -24.51
N TYR A 241 -8.41 0.87 -24.41
CA TYR A 241 -9.32 1.07 -25.54
C TYR A 241 -8.60 1.71 -26.73
N ASN A 242 -7.67 2.63 -26.48
CA ASN A 242 -6.84 3.26 -27.49
C ASN A 242 -6.00 2.21 -28.24
N MET A 243 -5.40 1.24 -27.54
CA MET A 243 -4.70 0.13 -28.18
C MET A 243 -5.64 -0.68 -29.07
N VAL A 244 -6.81 -1.09 -28.56
CA VAL A 244 -7.77 -1.89 -29.32
C VAL A 244 -8.23 -1.13 -30.58
N LEU A 245 -8.60 0.14 -30.45
CA LEU A 245 -9.04 0.98 -31.56
C LEU A 245 -7.93 1.18 -32.59
N ASN A 246 -6.69 1.46 -32.16
CA ASN A 246 -5.55 1.61 -33.07
C ASN A 246 -5.21 0.30 -33.80
N LEU A 247 -5.32 -0.84 -33.14
CA LEU A 247 -5.10 -2.13 -33.80
C LEU A 247 -6.21 -2.48 -34.77
N MET A 248 -7.46 -2.12 -34.47
CA MET A 248 -8.58 -2.27 -35.41
C MET A 248 -8.49 -1.32 -36.61
N ARG A 249 -7.75 -0.21 -36.48
CA ARG A 249 -7.53 0.76 -37.57
C ARG A 249 -6.58 0.22 -38.64
N VAL A 250 -5.67 -0.68 -38.28
CA VAL A 250 -4.65 -1.22 -39.18
C VAL A 250 -5.17 -2.48 -39.86
N GLU A 251 -5.36 -2.41 -41.17
CA GLU A 251 -5.77 -3.57 -41.97
C GLU A 251 -4.66 -4.64 -42.00
N GLY A 252 -5.04 -5.92 -41.94
CA GLY A 252 -4.12 -7.05 -42.05
C GLY A 252 -3.53 -7.57 -40.73
N MET A 253 -3.80 -6.94 -39.59
CA MET A 253 -3.34 -7.42 -38.28
C MET A 253 -4.50 -7.90 -37.41
N ALA A 254 -4.51 -9.19 -37.06
CA ALA A 254 -5.46 -9.73 -36.09
C ALA A 254 -5.05 -9.31 -34.67
N VAL A 255 -5.89 -8.53 -33.98
CA VAL A 255 -5.64 -8.08 -32.60
C VAL A 255 -5.32 -9.26 -31.66
N GLY A 256 -6.02 -10.38 -31.84
CA GLY A 256 -5.79 -11.60 -31.05
C GLY A 256 -4.38 -12.18 -31.24
N TRP A 257 -3.78 -12.06 -32.43
CA TRP A 257 -2.42 -12.52 -32.69
C TRP A 257 -1.39 -11.71 -31.90
N ILE A 258 -1.55 -10.38 -31.82
CA ILE A 258 -0.65 -9.52 -31.04
C ILE A 258 -0.70 -9.87 -29.55
N ILE A 259 -1.91 -10.15 -29.04
CA ILE A 259 -2.10 -10.56 -27.65
C ILE A 259 -1.42 -11.91 -27.39
N GLN A 260 -1.60 -12.87 -28.28
CA GLN A 260 -0.97 -14.20 -28.19
C GLN A 260 0.56 -14.15 -28.25
N ASN A 261 1.12 -13.19 -29.01
CA ASN A 261 2.56 -12.98 -29.14
C ASN A 261 3.09 -11.91 -28.17
N SER A 262 2.33 -11.54 -27.15
CA SER A 262 2.78 -10.59 -26.13
C SER A 262 3.80 -11.23 -25.18
N PHE A 263 4.71 -10.43 -24.63
CA PHE A 263 5.67 -10.91 -23.63
C PHE A 263 4.98 -11.47 -22.38
N HIS A 264 3.81 -10.94 -22.01
CA HIS A 264 3.00 -11.47 -20.92
C HIS A 264 2.52 -12.90 -21.18
N GLN A 265 2.05 -13.17 -22.41
CA GLN A 265 1.63 -14.50 -22.80
C GLN A 265 2.81 -15.47 -22.84
N PHE A 266 3.97 -15.03 -23.36
CA PHE A 266 5.21 -15.79 -23.34
C PHE A 266 5.61 -16.20 -21.91
N GLN A 267 5.65 -15.24 -20.97
CA GLN A 267 5.98 -15.50 -19.57
C GLN A 267 4.97 -16.40 -18.86
N SER A 268 3.69 -16.35 -19.26
CA SER A 268 2.66 -17.23 -18.72
C SER A 268 2.89 -18.67 -19.17
N TYR A 269 3.20 -18.89 -20.46
CA TYR A 269 3.48 -20.22 -20.99
C TYR A 269 4.79 -20.81 -20.44
N ASP A 270 5.84 -20.01 -20.29
CA ASP A 270 7.14 -20.45 -19.77
C ASP A 270 7.06 -20.98 -18.32
N LYS A 271 6.09 -20.49 -17.53
CA LYS A 271 5.86 -20.94 -16.15
C LYS A 271 5.03 -22.22 -16.03
N ILE A 272 4.27 -22.61 -17.07
CA ILE A 272 3.38 -23.78 -17.01
C ILE A 272 4.14 -25.08 -16.66
N PRO A 273 5.30 -25.41 -17.26
CA PRO A 273 6.01 -26.63 -16.93
C PRO A 273 6.47 -26.72 -15.47
N GLU A 274 6.86 -25.59 -14.86
CA GLU A 274 7.21 -25.55 -13.43
C GLU A 274 5.98 -25.77 -12.55
N LEU A 275 4.86 -25.15 -12.93
CA LEU A 275 3.60 -25.28 -12.22
C LEU A 275 3.04 -26.71 -12.30
N ASP A 276 3.16 -27.37 -13.45
CA ASP A 276 2.77 -28.76 -13.66
C ASP A 276 3.55 -29.71 -12.74
N LYS A 277 4.86 -29.47 -12.56
CA LYS A 277 5.68 -30.21 -11.58
C LYS A 277 5.20 -29.98 -10.14
N LYS A 278 4.85 -28.75 -9.77
CA LYS A 278 4.30 -28.43 -8.43
C LYS A 278 2.97 -29.14 -8.19
N ILE A 279 2.08 -29.15 -9.19
CA ILE A 279 0.81 -29.87 -9.15
C ILE A 279 1.05 -31.37 -8.96
N GLU A 280 2.01 -31.97 -9.68
CA GLU A 280 2.32 -33.38 -9.53
C GLU A 280 2.83 -33.72 -8.12
N ILE A 281 3.72 -32.88 -7.57
CA ILE A 281 4.23 -33.02 -6.20
C ILE A 281 3.09 -32.89 -5.17
N ALA A 282 2.25 -31.87 -5.29
CA ALA A 282 1.11 -31.67 -4.40
C ALA A 282 0.09 -32.82 -4.51
N PHE A 283 -0.18 -33.31 -5.71
CA PHE A 283 -1.06 -34.46 -5.94
C PHE A 283 -0.52 -35.74 -5.30
N LYS A 284 0.79 -36.00 -5.42
CA LYS A 284 1.46 -37.11 -4.72
C LYS A 284 1.35 -36.98 -3.20
N LYS A 285 1.52 -35.77 -2.65
CA LYS A 285 1.33 -35.50 -1.21
C LYS A 285 -0.12 -35.78 -0.77
N VAL A 286 -1.12 -35.28 -1.49
CA VAL A 286 -2.54 -35.57 -1.18
C VAL A 286 -2.81 -37.08 -1.19
N SER A 287 -2.29 -37.78 -2.20
CA SER A 287 -2.49 -39.22 -2.38
C SER A 287 -1.77 -40.06 -1.32
N SER A 288 -0.76 -39.51 -0.64
CA SER A 288 -0.04 -40.19 0.44
C SER A 288 -0.79 -40.21 1.78
N PHE A 289 -1.81 -39.35 1.95
CA PHE A 289 -2.64 -39.36 3.16
C PHE A 289 -3.58 -40.56 3.14
N ASN A 290 -3.41 -41.47 4.09
CA ASN A 290 -4.33 -42.58 4.33
C ASN A 290 -5.06 -42.35 5.67
N LEU A 291 -6.21 -41.67 5.61
CA LEU A 291 -6.99 -41.30 6.78
C LEU A 291 -8.16 -42.27 6.97
N PRO A 292 -8.19 -43.05 8.07
CA PRO A 292 -9.36 -43.84 8.39
C PRO A 292 -10.51 -42.93 8.83
N TRP A 293 -11.75 -43.28 8.45
CA TRP A 293 -12.97 -42.48 8.70
C TRP A 293 -12.95 -41.06 8.10
N GLU A 294 -12.32 -40.90 6.94
CA GLU A 294 -12.25 -39.62 6.24
C GLU A 294 -13.64 -39.01 5.97
N ASN A 295 -14.63 -39.84 5.61
CA ASN A 295 -15.97 -39.37 5.29
C ASN A 295 -16.65 -38.77 6.53
N GLU A 296 -16.52 -39.42 7.68
CA GLU A 296 -17.08 -38.95 8.94
C GLU A 296 -16.33 -37.70 9.46
N MET A 297 -15.01 -37.62 9.27
CA MET A 297 -14.28 -36.40 9.62
C MET A 297 -14.67 -35.23 8.69
N ARG A 298 -14.88 -35.51 7.40
CA ARG A 298 -15.37 -34.52 6.43
C ARG A 298 -16.75 -33.99 6.85
N THR A 299 -17.69 -34.85 7.22
CA THR A 299 -19.00 -34.38 7.70
C THR A 299 -18.88 -33.54 8.96
N TYR A 300 -17.97 -33.88 9.87
CA TYR A 300 -17.72 -33.09 11.07
C TYR A 300 -17.18 -31.69 10.73
N VAL A 301 -16.14 -31.61 9.88
CA VAL A 301 -15.55 -30.33 9.45
C VAL A 301 -16.55 -29.49 8.63
N ASP A 302 -17.38 -30.12 7.80
CA ASP A 302 -18.44 -29.43 7.07
C ASP A 302 -19.48 -28.82 8.01
N LEU A 303 -19.84 -29.51 9.09
CA LEU A 303 -20.72 -28.97 10.13
C LEU A 303 -20.08 -27.78 10.86
N GLN A 304 -18.78 -27.84 11.15
CA GLN A 304 -18.03 -26.72 11.73
C GLN A 304 -18.02 -25.52 10.78
N ASN A 305 -17.74 -25.73 9.50
CA ASN A 305 -17.74 -24.68 8.49
C ASN A 305 -19.14 -24.04 8.35
N GLN A 306 -20.20 -24.85 8.33
CA GLN A 306 -21.58 -24.35 8.30
C GLN A 306 -21.93 -23.53 9.55
N LEU A 307 -21.44 -23.93 10.73
CA LEU A 307 -21.63 -23.19 11.97
C LEU A 307 -20.95 -21.83 11.90
N GLU A 308 -19.70 -21.76 11.42
CA GLU A 308 -18.96 -20.50 11.28
C GLU A 308 -19.60 -19.56 10.24
N VAL A 309 -20.07 -20.09 9.11
CA VAL A 309 -20.82 -19.30 8.11
C VAL A 309 -22.12 -18.76 8.71
N THR A 310 -22.86 -19.59 9.45
CA THR A 310 -24.11 -19.19 10.13
C THR A 310 -23.84 -18.08 11.15
N ARG A 311 -22.78 -18.22 11.98
CA ARG A 311 -22.35 -17.19 12.94
C ARG A 311 -21.95 -15.89 12.26
N ALA A 312 -21.19 -15.97 11.16
CA ALA A 312 -20.80 -14.79 10.41
C ALA A 312 -22.02 -14.01 9.90
N ARG A 313 -23.06 -14.72 9.44
CA ARG A 313 -24.33 -14.11 9.02
C ARG A 313 -25.10 -13.47 10.18
N ILE A 314 -25.18 -14.14 11.34
CA ILE A 314 -25.77 -13.57 12.55
C ILE A 314 -25.07 -12.26 12.93
N ILE A 315 -23.73 -12.29 12.98
CA ILE A 315 -22.89 -11.12 13.30
C ILE A 315 -23.13 -9.99 12.29
N GLN A 316 -23.26 -10.30 11.00
CA GLN A 316 -23.55 -9.31 9.96
C GLN A 316 -24.86 -8.56 10.24
N ILE A 317 -25.93 -9.27 10.59
CA ILE A 317 -27.24 -8.67 10.90
C ILE A 317 -27.16 -7.88 12.22
N MET A 318 -26.46 -8.40 13.23
CA MET A 318 -26.26 -7.70 14.51
C MET A 318 -25.52 -6.36 14.35
N ARG A 319 -24.58 -6.28 13.40
CA ARG A 319 -23.77 -5.08 13.13
C ARG A 319 -24.51 -3.95 12.45
N GLU A 320 -25.69 -4.22 11.88
CA GLU A 320 -26.47 -3.19 11.22
C GLU A 320 -26.79 -2.06 12.22
N PRO A 321 -26.65 -0.77 11.82
CA PRO A 321 -26.83 0.35 12.75
C PRO A 321 -28.17 0.34 13.48
N ARG A 322 -29.24 -0.11 12.82
CA ARG A 322 -30.59 -0.25 13.40
C ARG A 322 -30.65 -1.20 14.61
N ASN A 323 -29.80 -2.21 14.64
CA ASN A 323 -29.76 -3.23 15.69
C ASN A 323 -28.68 -2.91 16.73
N LEU A 324 -27.52 -2.41 16.29
CA LEU A 324 -26.33 -2.26 17.14
C LEU A 324 -26.36 -0.99 18.01
N VAL A 325 -26.78 0.15 17.46
CA VAL A 325 -26.55 1.48 18.08
C VAL A 325 -27.19 1.59 19.46
N GLY A 326 -28.36 0.98 19.66
CA GLY A 326 -29.05 0.97 20.97
C GLY A 326 -28.25 0.30 22.10
N PHE A 327 -27.26 -0.55 21.77
CA PHE A 327 -26.46 -1.28 22.74
C PHE A 327 -25.06 -0.70 22.91
N LEU A 328 -24.66 0.31 22.12
CA LEU A 328 -23.35 0.95 22.22
C LEU A 328 -23.30 1.92 23.41
N HIS A 329 -23.00 1.41 24.60
CA HIS A 329 -22.79 2.24 25.79
C HIS A 329 -21.33 2.23 26.26
N ALA A 330 -20.88 3.36 26.76
CA ALA A 330 -19.59 3.48 27.42
C ALA A 330 -19.42 2.39 28.51
N GLY A 331 -18.26 1.75 28.49
CA GLY A 331 -17.89 0.64 29.36
C GLY A 331 -18.26 -0.75 28.83
N ARG A 332 -19.04 -0.89 27.76
CA ARG A 332 -19.46 -2.22 27.28
C ARG A 332 -18.27 -3.01 26.72
N LEU A 333 -18.22 -4.30 27.07
CA LEU A 333 -17.25 -5.24 26.50
C LEU A 333 -17.67 -5.69 25.10
N LEU A 334 -16.73 -5.58 24.15
CA LEU A 334 -16.90 -5.92 22.75
C LEU A 334 -15.80 -6.90 22.33
N LYS A 335 -16.16 -7.92 21.55
CA LYS A 335 -15.14 -8.75 20.89
C LYS A 335 -14.72 -8.06 19.60
N ILE A 336 -13.42 -7.87 19.38
CA ILE A 336 -12.89 -7.07 18.27
C ILE A 336 -11.94 -7.90 17.40
N LYS A 337 -12.19 -7.91 16.09
CA LYS A 337 -11.30 -8.52 15.10
C LYS A 337 -10.97 -7.51 14.01
N SER A 338 -9.69 -7.37 13.68
CA SER A 338 -9.20 -6.52 12.58
C SER A 338 -8.38 -7.34 11.60
N GLY A 339 -8.91 -7.59 10.41
CA GLY A 339 -8.32 -8.56 9.47
C GLY A 339 -8.27 -9.94 10.11
N ASP A 340 -7.10 -10.59 10.08
CA ASP A 340 -6.87 -11.88 10.74
C ASP A 340 -6.52 -11.79 12.22
N ARG A 341 -6.37 -10.57 12.77
CA ARG A 341 -5.94 -10.34 14.15
C ARG A 341 -7.15 -10.25 15.08
N ASP A 342 -7.25 -11.20 16.01
CA ASP A 342 -8.26 -11.19 17.09
C ASP A 342 -7.68 -10.47 18.32
N PHE A 343 -8.26 -9.30 18.65
CA PHE A 343 -7.91 -8.55 19.86
C PHE A 343 -8.61 -9.08 21.11
N LYS A 344 -9.37 -10.17 20.97
CA LYS A 344 -10.26 -10.72 21.99
C LYS A 344 -11.22 -9.63 22.44
N TRP A 345 -11.10 -9.15 23.68
CA TRP A 345 -12.04 -8.24 24.30
C TRP A 345 -11.48 -6.81 24.37
N GLY A 346 -12.25 -5.86 23.85
CA GLY A 346 -12.06 -4.43 24.02
C GLY A 346 -13.21 -3.78 24.80
N ILE A 347 -13.00 -2.54 25.24
CA ILE A 347 -13.99 -1.77 26.01
C ILE A 347 -14.41 -0.55 25.18
N LEU A 348 -15.71 -0.41 24.93
CA LEU A 348 -16.25 0.75 24.23
C LEU A 348 -16.12 1.99 25.11
N ASN A 349 -15.42 3.02 24.62
CA ASN A 349 -15.32 4.30 25.33
C ASN A 349 -16.45 5.25 24.90
N GLN A 350 -16.53 5.54 23.61
CA GLN A 350 -17.53 6.42 23.01
C GLN A 350 -17.76 6.04 21.54
N PHE A 351 -18.80 6.58 20.91
CA PHE A 351 -19.01 6.43 19.47
C PHE A 351 -19.55 7.72 18.87
N LYS A 352 -19.27 7.94 17.58
CA LYS A 352 -19.73 9.09 16.80
C LYS A 352 -20.34 8.64 15.47
N LYS A 353 -21.32 9.41 14.99
CA LYS A 353 -21.93 9.24 13.67
C LYS A 353 -21.25 10.20 12.69
N GLU A 354 -20.77 9.69 11.57
CA GLU A 354 -20.17 10.48 10.49
C GLU A 354 -20.86 10.16 9.15
N ILE A 355 -20.73 11.05 8.18
CA ILE A 355 -21.24 10.83 6.81
C ILE A 355 -20.18 10.02 6.06
N ASN A 356 -20.58 8.98 5.35
CA ASN A 356 -19.66 8.18 4.54
C ASN A 356 -19.02 9.09 3.46
N PRO A 357 -17.67 9.19 3.40
CA PRO A 357 -16.99 9.99 2.38
C PRO A 357 -17.31 9.56 0.95
N ASP A 358 -17.57 8.26 0.75
CA ASP A 358 -17.77 7.64 -0.56
C ASP A 358 -19.24 7.70 -1.00
N ASP A 359 -20.19 7.66 -0.06
CA ASP A 359 -21.62 7.83 -0.31
C ASP A 359 -22.24 8.81 0.70
N ARG A 360 -22.52 10.04 0.24
CA ARG A 360 -23.08 11.09 1.09
C ARG A 360 -24.46 10.77 1.67
N ASN A 361 -25.15 9.75 1.16
CA ASN A 361 -26.45 9.30 1.68
C ASN A 361 -26.31 8.27 2.81
N GLU A 362 -25.12 7.71 3.03
CA GLU A 362 -24.86 6.72 4.06
C GLU A 362 -24.20 7.36 5.29
N SER A 363 -24.60 6.92 6.48
CA SER A 363 -23.96 7.31 7.73
C SER A 363 -23.18 6.15 8.33
N ILE A 364 -21.90 6.39 8.62
CA ILE A 364 -21.01 5.44 9.30
C ILE A 364 -20.92 5.75 10.78
N TYR A 365 -20.71 4.72 11.59
CA TYR A 365 -20.51 4.85 13.04
C TYR A 365 -19.07 4.47 13.38
N ILE A 366 -18.35 5.40 14.01
CA ILE A 366 -16.98 5.21 14.47
C ILE A 366 -17.02 5.05 15.99
N CYS A 367 -16.63 3.87 16.45
CA CYS A 367 -16.53 3.50 17.85
C CYS A 367 -15.08 3.69 18.32
N ASP A 368 -14.87 4.51 19.34
CA ASP A 368 -13.58 4.59 20.04
C ASP A 368 -13.51 3.43 21.03
N VAL A 369 -12.72 2.42 20.69
CA VAL A 369 -12.59 1.20 21.49
C VAL A 369 -11.20 1.16 22.14
N LEU A 370 -11.17 0.82 23.42
CA LEU A 370 -9.95 0.53 24.16
C LEU A 370 -9.56 -0.93 23.92
N VAL A 371 -8.40 -1.16 23.31
CA VAL A 371 -7.88 -2.50 23.00
C VAL A 371 -6.49 -2.69 23.60
N ALA A 372 -6.17 -3.94 23.96
CA ALA A 372 -4.86 -4.32 24.45
C ALA A 372 -3.90 -4.62 23.28
N VAL A 373 -2.78 -3.91 23.24
CA VAL A 373 -1.73 -4.07 22.22
C VAL A 373 -0.38 -4.41 22.84
N ASP A 374 0.50 -5.02 22.08
CA ASP A 374 1.89 -5.26 22.50
C ASP A 374 2.64 -3.92 22.59
N ALA A 375 3.19 -3.61 23.76
CA ALA A 375 3.93 -2.38 24.02
C ALA A 375 5.23 -2.26 23.20
N ASN A 376 5.81 -3.38 22.76
CA ASN A 376 7.05 -3.42 21.98
C ASN A 376 6.80 -3.37 20.47
N ALA A 377 5.57 -3.62 20.02
CA ALA A 377 5.22 -3.52 18.61
C ALA A 377 5.15 -2.05 18.19
N ARG A 378 5.78 -1.71 17.05
CA ARG A 378 5.53 -0.41 16.41
C ARG A 378 4.18 -0.47 15.71
N PHE A 379 3.27 0.42 16.08
CA PHE A 379 1.96 0.54 15.46
C PHE A 379 1.57 2.02 15.30
N ASP A 380 0.71 2.29 14.33
CA ASP A 380 0.06 3.58 14.14
C ASP A 380 -1.35 3.52 14.77
N PRO A 381 -1.62 4.29 15.84
CA PRO A 381 -2.94 4.33 16.46
C PRO A 381 -4.08 4.77 15.52
N SER A 382 -3.76 5.45 14.42
CA SER A 382 -4.73 5.88 13.41
C SER A 382 -5.02 4.83 12.35
N ASN A 383 -4.18 3.77 12.25
CA ASN A 383 -4.39 2.66 11.35
C ASN A 383 -4.54 1.34 12.14
N PRO A 384 -5.79 0.89 12.40
CA PRO A 384 -6.07 -0.34 13.12
C PRO A 384 -5.44 -1.61 12.53
N ALA A 385 -5.03 -1.61 11.26
CA ALA A 385 -4.36 -2.75 10.62
C ALA A 385 -2.92 -2.94 11.10
N THR A 386 -2.28 -1.90 11.65
CA THR A 386 -0.89 -1.97 12.14
C THR A 386 -0.79 -2.49 13.57
N LEU A 387 -1.92 -2.55 14.29
CA LEU A 387 -1.96 -2.93 15.70
C LEU A 387 -1.66 -4.42 15.89
N VAL A 388 -0.84 -4.74 16.90
CA VAL A 388 -0.53 -6.13 17.28
C VAL A 388 -1.24 -6.44 18.61
N PRO A 389 -2.08 -7.48 18.69
CA PRO A 389 -2.75 -7.85 19.93
C PRO A 389 -1.76 -8.13 21.08
N GLY A 390 -1.97 -7.52 22.24
CA GLY A 390 -1.13 -7.69 23.42
C GLY A 390 -1.69 -8.75 24.37
N PHE A 391 -1.27 -10.00 24.22
CA PHE A 391 -1.75 -11.11 25.07
C PHE A 391 -0.95 -11.28 26.37
N ASP A 392 0.32 -10.85 26.39
CA ASP A 392 1.17 -10.93 27.58
C ASP A 392 0.78 -9.82 28.57
N LEU A 393 0.33 -10.22 29.76
CA LEU A 393 -0.08 -9.31 30.84
C LEU A 393 1.03 -8.32 31.23
N LYS A 394 2.31 -8.70 31.11
CA LYS A 394 3.45 -7.85 31.48
C LYS A 394 3.83 -6.85 30.39
N LYS A 395 3.45 -7.10 29.15
CA LYS A 395 3.85 -6.32 27.96
C LYS A 395 2.66 -5.70 27.23
N ARG A 396 1.45 -5.81 27.79
CA ARG A 396 0.25 -5.20 27.19
C ARG A 396 0.15 -3.73 27.56
N LYS A 397 -0.31 -2.95 26.59
CA LYS A 397 -0.65 -1.54 26.75
C LYS A 397 -2.07 -1.32 26.23
N TRP A 398 -2.83 -0.50 26.92
CA TRP A 398 -4.17 -0.11 26.46
C TRP A 398 -4.08 1.13 25.60
N ILE A 399 -4.68 1.06 24.41
CA ILE A 399 -4.77 2.20 23.51
C ILE A 399 -6.22 2.40 23.08
N ARG A 400 -6.59 3.65 22.85
CA ARG A 400 -7.87 4.02 22.25
C ARG A 400 -7.70 4.08 20.74
N VAL A 401 -8.56 3.35 20.04
CA VAL A 401 -8.51 3.20 18.59
C VAL A 401 -9.90 3.49 18.02
N PRO A 402 -10.02 4.42 17.06
CA PRO A 402 -11.26 4.60 16.33
C PRO A 402 -11.46 3.42 15.37
N MET A 403 -12.58 2.72 15.50
CA MET A 403 -12.91 1.55 14.68
C MET A 403 -14.35 1.62 14.20
N THR A 404 -14.58 1.19 12.97
CA THR A 404 -15.93 1.04 12.40
C THR A 404 -16.62 -0.22 12.95
N THR A 405 -17.96 -0.27 12.85
CA THR A 405 -18.78 -1.33 13.45
C THR A 405 -18.56 -2.73 12.84
N ASP A 406 -18.00 -2.81 11.63
CA ASP A 406 -17.59 -4.05 10.95
C ASP A 406 -16.49 -4.82 11.69
N ARG A 407 -15.82 -4.22 12.68
CA ARG A 407 -14.77 -4.88 13.47
C ARG A 407 -15.29 -5.56 14.74
N ILE A 408 -16.55 -5.34 15.10
CA ILE A 408 -17.18 -5.87 16.32
C ILE A 408 -17.72 -7.27 16.06
N THR A 409 -17.13 -8.33 16.59
CA THR A 409 -17.56 -9.73 16.36
C THR A 409 -18.56 -10.23 17.38
N ALA A 410 -18.62 -9.64 18.58
CA ALA A 410 -19.62 -9.98 19.59
C ALA A 410 -19.84 -8.84 20.58
N LEU A 411 -21.02 -8.78 21.20
CA LEU A 411 -21.34 -7.86 22.27
C LEU A 411 -21.57 -8.62 23.56
N SER A 412 -20.95 -8.18 24.65
CA SER A 412 -21.22 -8.72 25.97
C SER A 412 -22.35 -7.95 26.67
N ALA A 413 -23.08 -8.64 27.54
CA ALA A 413 -23.99 -8.02 28.50
C ALA A 413 -23.26 -7.15 29.56
N VAL A 414 -21.96 -7.39 29.78
CA VAL A 414 -21.15 -6.75 30.82
C VAL A 414 -20.74 -5.33 30.45
N ARG A 415 -20.78 -4.44 31.45
CA ARG A 415 -20.26 -3.06 31.37
C ARG A 415 -19.27 -2.81 32.50
N LEU A 416 -18.10 -2.30 32.14
CA LEU A 416 -17.02 -1.94 33.06
C LEU A 416 -16.95 -0.43 33.26
N LYS A 417 -16.50 0.00 34.44
CA LYS A 417 -16.27 1.41 34.72
C LYS A 417 -14.92 1.84 34.13
N ILE A 418 -14.95 2.78 33.20
CA ILE A 418 -13.73 3.32 32.58
C ILE A 418 -13.17 4.45 33.46
N PRO A 419 -11.88 4.43 33.83
CA PRO A 419 -11.22 5.55 34.48
C PRO A 419 -11.23 6.81 33.58
N ALA A 420 -11.47 7.99 34.17
CA ALA A 420 -11.55 9.25 33.42
C ALA A 420 -10.21 9.65 32.75
N ASP A 421 -9.10 9.12 33.25
CA ASP A 421 -7.73 9.45 32.84
C ASP A 421 -7.03 8.30 32.11
N VAL A 422 -7.79 7.50 31.34
CA VAL A 422 -7.29 6.33 30.57
C VAL A 422 -6.15 6.64 29.60
N ASP A 423 -5.98 7.90 29.21
CA ASP A 423 -4.86 8.34 28.36
C ASP A 423 -3.53 8.46 29.11
N LYS A 424 -3.55 8.49 30.44
CA LYS A 424 -2.35 8.54 31.29
C LYS A 424 -1.90 7.14 31.71
N PRO A 425 -0.60 6.91 31.96
CA PRO A 425 -0.09 5.61 32.40
C PRO A 425 -0.81 5.03 33.62
N ASP A 426 -1.11 5.87 34.62
CA ASP A 426 -1.81 5.44 35.84
C ASP A 426 -3.26 5.00 35.56
N GLY A 427 -3.95 5.67 34.64
CA GLY A 427 -5.28 5.32 34.20
C GLY A 427 -5.30 3.99 33.42
N GLN A 428 -4.28 3.75 32.60
CA GLN A 428 -4.09 2.48 31.89
C GLN A 428 -3.86 1.33 32.87
N MET A 429 -3.02 1.52 33.89
CA MET A 429 -2.77 0.50 34.91
C MET A 429 -4.04 0.14 35.70
N ARG A 430 -4.90 1.13 36.01
CA ARG A 430 -6.20 0.86 36.65
C ARG A 430 -7.17 0.14 35.72
N LEU A 431 -7.24 0.54 34.46
CA LEU A 431 -8.06 -0.16 33.45
C LEU A 431 -7.64 -1.62 33.32
N ASP A 432 -6.32 -1.85 33.32
CA ASP A 432 -5.71 -3.17 33.25
C ASP A 432 -6.13 -4.07 34.41
N GLY A 433 -6.08 -3.54 35.64
CA GLY A 433 -6.56 -4.22 36.83
C GLY A 433 -8.07 -4.50 36.80
N VAL A 434 -8.88 -3.55 36.35
CA VAL A 434 -10.34 -3.74 36.19
C VAL A 434 -10.63 -4.84 35.17
N MET A 435 -9.91 -4.86 34.05
CA MET A 435 -10.09 -5.85 33.00
C MET A 435 -9.66 -7.24 33.43
N THR A 436 -8.52 -7.38 34.10
CA THR A 436 -8.08 -8.67 34.65
C THR A 436 -9.06 -9.18 35.69
N ALA A 437 -9.46 -8.35 36.65
CA ALA A 437 -10.43 -8.75 37.67
C ALA A 437 -11.79 -9.14 37.06
N ALA A 438 -12.22 -8.46 35.99
CA ALA A 438 -13.43 -8.82 35.26
C ALA A 438 -13.28 -10.19 34.56
N MET A 439 -12.16 -10.42 33.87
CA MET A 439 -11.91 -11.68 33.18
C MET A 439 -11.71 -12.86 34.14
N ASP A 440 -11.05 -12.65 35.28
CA ASP A 440 -10.88 -13.67 36.32
C ASP A 440 -12.23 -14.06 36.95
N ARG A 441 -13.16 -13.11 37.11
CA ARG A 441 -14.51 -13.38 37.63
C ARG A 441 -15.42 -14.06 36.61
N LEU A 442 -15.33 -13.67 35.34
CA LEU A 442 -16.18 -14.19 34.27
C LEU A 442 -15.68 -15.54 33.73
N GLY A 443 -14.41 -15.88 33.95
CA GLY A 443 -13.81 -17.13 33.52
C GLY A 443 -13.83 -17.29 31.99
N ALA A 444 -14.08 -18.52 31.52
CA ALA A 444 -14.03 -18.86 30.10
C ALA A 444 -15.27 -18.38 29.29
N GLN A 445 -16.35 -17.95 29.95
CA GLN A 445 -17.61 -17.61 29.27
C GLN A 445 -18.13 -16.24 29.71
N VAL A 446 -17.67 -15.21 29.00
CA VAL A 446 -18.26 -13.87 29.11
C VAL A 446 -19.68 -13.91 28.52
N PRO A 447 -20.72 -13.47 29.24
CA PRO A 447 -22.09 -13.53 28.77
C PRO A 447 -22.27 -12.58 27.58
N LEU A 448 -22.73 -13.14 26.46
CA LEU A 448 -23.04 -12.42 25.22
C LEU A 448 -24.49 -11.95 25.23
N LEU A 449 -24.76 -10.86 24.52
CA LEU A 449 -26.14 -10.45 24.24
C LEU A 449 -26.72 -11.39 23.16
N ASP A 450 -27.86 -11.99 23.47
CA ASP A 450 -28.60 -12.79 22.49
C ASP A 450 -29.27 -11.87 21.45
N PRO A 451 -29.15 -12.17 20.13
CA PRO A 451 -29.73 -11.33 19.08
C PRO A 451 -31.27 -11.23 19.14
N VAL A 452 -31.95 -12.27 19.62
CA VAL A 452 -33.42 -12.36 19.62
C VAL A 452 -33.98 -11.92 20.97
N THR A 453 -33.49 -12.45 22.08
CA THR A 453 -34.05 -12.17 23.42
C THR A 453 -33.59 -10.82 23.97
N ASP A 454 -32.29 -10.51 23.85
CA ASP A 454 -31.72 -9.32 24.48
C ASP A 454 -31.73 -8.12 23.54
N MET A 455 -31.35 -8.34 22.26
CA MET A 455 -31.34 -7.28 21.26
C MET A 455 -32.71 -7.02 20.61
N GLY A 456 -33.65 -7.94 20.77
CA GLY A 456 -35.02 -7.78 20.28
C GLY A 456 -35.15 -7.77 18.74
N ILE A 457 -34.23 -8.42 18.02
CA ILE A 457 -34.25 -8.46 16.56
C ILE A 457 -35.36 -9.41 16.08
N LYS A 458 -36.48 -8.84 15.60
CA LYS A 458 -37.70 -9.59 15.23
C LYS A 458 -37.72 -10.18 13.82
N SER A 459 -36.62 -10.11 13.06
CA SER A 459 -36.58 -10.65 11.69
C SER A 459 -36.71 -12.18 11.68
N ALA A 460 -37.50 -12.72 10.75
CA ALA A 460 -37.63 -14.16 10.54
C ALA A 460 -36.27 -14.83 10.27
N GLU A 461 -35.43 -14.19 9.43
CA GLU A 461 -34.08 -14.65 9.12
C GLU A 461 -33.21 -14.85 10.37
N MET A 462 -33.20 -13.89 11.30
CA MET A 462 -32.41 -14.02 12.54
C MET A 462 -32.85 -15.21 13.40
N ARG A 463 -34.16 -15.47 13.51
CA ARG A 463 -34.66 -16.62 14.29
C ARG A 463 -34.22 -17.94 13.68
N GLU A 464 -34.38 -18.08 12.37
CA GLU A 464 -33.94 -19.27 11.63
C GLU A 464 -32.42 -19.50 11.78
N LEU A 465 -31.62 -18.43 11.74
CA LEU A 465 -30.17 -18.52 11.90
C LEU A 465 -29.76 -18.94 13.31
N VAL A 466 -30.42 -18.41 14.36
CA VAL A 466 -30.14 -18.79 15.76
C VAL A 466 -30.56 -20.23 16.04
N GLU A 467 -31.74 -20.65 15.55
CA GLU A 467 -32.19 -22.05 15.64
C GLU A 467 -31.23 -22.99 14.91
N ARG A 468 -30.77 -22.59 13.71
CA ARG A 468 -29.76 -23.32 12.95
C ARG A 468 -28.43 -23.40 13.69
N GLU A 469 -27.96 -22.32 14.31
CA GLU A 469 -26.72 -22.32 15.10
C GLU A 469 -26.82 -23.34 16.25
N ASN A 470 -27.93 -23.35 16.98
CA ASN A 470 -28.17 -24.28 18.09
C ASN A 470 -28.25 -25.73 17.61
N SER A 471 -28.96 -25.99 16.51
CA SER A 471 -29.03 -27.31 15.89
C SER A 471 -27.65 -27.81 15.43
N LEU A 472 -26.85 -26.95 14.80
CA LEU A 472 -25.49 -27.29 14.36
C LEU A 472 -24.55 -27.57 15.55
N LYS A 473 -24.62 -26.78 16.63
CA LYS A 473 -23.87 -27.05 17.88
C LYS A 473 -24.23 -28.42 18.45
N GLN A 474 -25.51 -28.73 18.59
CA GLN A 474 -25.97 -30.01 19.10
C GLN A 474 -25.49 -31.18 18.21
N ARG A 475 -25.53 -31.00 16.88
CA ARG A 475 -25.02 -32.01 15.92
C ARG A 475 -23.51 -32.22 16.02
N LEU A 476 -22.74 -31.18 16.31
CA LEU A 476 -21.29 -31.28 16.53
C LEU A 476 -20.97 -32.01 17.83
N GLU A 477 -21.67 -31.69 18.92
CA GLU A 477 -21.51 -32.35 20.22
C GLU A 477 -21.89 -33.84 20.19
N THR A 478 -22.94 -34.18 19.44
CA THR A 478 -23.42 -35.57 19.31
C THR A 478 -22.72 -36.38 18.22
N HIS A 479 -21.83 -35.76 17.44
CA HIS A 479 -21.14 -36.41 16.32
C HIS A 479 -20.33 -37.64 16.78
N SER A 480 -20.23 -38.65 15.92
CA SER A 480 -19.52 -39.90 16.24
C SER A 480 -18.00 -39.72 16.41
N MET A 481 -17.43 -38.67 15.82
CA MET A 481 -16.00 -38.37 15.86
C MET A 481 -15.55 -37.75 17.19
N THR A 482 -16.38 -36.92 17.81
CA THR A 482 -16.08 -36.20 19.06
C THR A 482 -15.93 -37.12 20.28
N LYS A 483 -16.39 -38.38 20.17
CA LYS A 483 -16.33 -39.39 21.23
C LYS A 483 -15.09 -40.30 21.15
N ARG A 484 -14.19 -40.07 20.20
CA ARG A 484 -13.03 -40.93 19.94
C ARG A 484 -11.78 -40.42 20.64
N ASP A 485 -10.98 -41.34 21.17
CA ASP A 485 -9.76 -41.00 21.93
C ASP A 485 -8.67 -40.33 21.06
N ASN A 486 -8.62 -40.65 19.77
CA ASN A 486 -7.66 -40.09 18.81
C ASN A 486 -8.24 -38.95 17.95
N PHE A 487 -9.34 -38.33 18.39
CA PHE A 487 -10.05 -37.29 17.63
C PHE A 487 -9.14 -36.10 17.27
N SER A 488 -8.34 -35.60 18.23
CA SER A 488 -7.44 -34.46 18.02
C SER A 488 -6.39 -34.73 16.94
N ASP A 489 -5.79 -35.92 16.93
CA ASP A 489 -4.76 -36.29 15.97
C ASP A 489 -5.34 -36.49 14.57
N LEU A 490 -6.50 -37.17 14.48
CA LEU A 490 -7.25 -37.35 13.24
C LEU A 490 -7.69 -36.01 12.66
N GLN A 491 -8.12 -35.06 13.52
CA GLN A 491 -8.52 -33.73 13.09
C GLN A 491 -7.32 -32.97 12.51
N ALA A 492 -6.18 -32.96 13.21
CA ALA A 492 -4.97 -32.30 12.75
C ALA A 492 -4.41 -32.90 11.44
N GLU A 493 -4.52 -34.21 11.25
CA GLU A 493 -4.08 -34.86 10.01
C GLU A 493 -5.06 -34.61 8.85
N PHE A 494 -6.37 -34.59 9.11
CA PHE A 494 -7.37 -34.19 8.12
C PHE A 494 -7.22 -32.72 7.71
N GLU A 495 -6.99 -31.82 8.66
CA GLU A 495 -6.71 -30.40 8.39
C GLU A 495 -5.47 -30.24 7.50
N ARG A 496 -4.38 -30.96 7.79
CA ARG A 496 -3.19 -30.99 6.91
C ARG A 496 -3.52 -31.49 5.51
N LYS A 497 -4.32 -32.55 5.36
CA LYS A 497 -4.76 -33.04 4.04
C LYS A 497 -5.59 -31.98 3.31
N VAL A 498 -6.51 -31.32 4.00
CA VAL A 498 -7.34 -30.24 3.44
C VAL A 498 -6.49 -29.06 2.99
N ASP A 499 -5.45 -28.68 3.74
CA ASP A 499 -4.57 -27.58 3.36
C ASP A 499 -3.73 -27.89 2.12
N VAL A 500 -3.17 -29.10 2.03
CA VAL A 500 -2.47 -29.55 0.82
C VAL A 500 -3.44 -29.69 -0.36
N GLN A 501 -4.68 -30.11 -0.12
CA GLN A 501 -5.72 -30.17 -1.15
C GLN A 501 -6.09 -28.77 -1.65
N LYS A 502 -6.24 -27.79 -0.76
CA LYS A 502 -6.45 -26.37 -1.13
C LYS A 502 -5.27 -25.84 -1.93
N GLU A 503 -4.04 -26.16 -1.54
CA GLU A 503 -2.83 -25.81 -2.31
C GLU A 503 -2.92 -26.40 -3.72
N LEU A 504 -3.21 -27.70 -3.85
CA LEU A 504 -3.38 -28.37 -5.14
C LEU A 504 -4.46 -27.73 -6.01
N ASP A 505 -5.63 -27.43 -5.43
CA ASP A 505 -6.73 -26.82 -6.17
C ASP A 505 -6.40 -25.38 -6.58
N SER A 506 -5.69 -24.63 -5.73
CA SER A 506 -5.20 -23.29 -6.06
C SER A 506 -4.21 -23.32 -7.23
N LEU A 507 -3.27 -24.28 -7.24
CA LEU A 507 -2.30 -24.47 -8.32
C LEU A 507 -2.99 -24.87 -9.63
N LYS A 508 -4.03 -25.73 -9.58
CA LYS A 508 -4.83 -26.09 -10.76
C LYS A 508 -5.59 -24.89 -11.33
N VAL A 509 -6.18 -24.06 -10.47
CA VAL A 509 -6.85 -22.82 -10.88
C VAL A 509 -5.84 -21.86 -11.51
N GLU A 510 -4.67 -21.69 -10.89
CA GLU A 510 -3.59 -20.85 -11.42
C GLU A 510 -3.12 -21.34 -12.80
N ARG A 511 -2.92 -22.65 -12.97
CA ARG A 511 -2.54 -23.26 -14.25
C ARG A 511 -3.58 -22.97 -15.33
N LYS A 512 -4.86 -23.16 -15.01
CA LYS A 512 -5.96 -22.86 -15.93
C LYS A 512 -5.97 -21.39 -16.32
N LYS A 513 -5.67 -20.48 -15.39
CA LYS A 513 -5.58 -19.04 -15.64
C LYS A 513 -4.37 -18.68 -16.52
N MET A 514 -3.21 -19.30 -16.32
CA MET A 514 -2.04 -19.08 -17.18
C MET A 514 -2.25 -19.59 -18.62
N GLN A 515 -3.03 -20.66 -18.77
CA GLN A 515 -3.40 -21.21 -20.07
C GLN A 515 -4.59 -20.46 -20.72
N SER A 516 -5.41 -19.79 -19.90
CA SER A 516 -6.58 -19.08 -20.41
C SER A 516 -6.18 -17.88 -21.24
N THR A 517 -6.93 -17.65 -22.30
CA THR A 517 -6.86 -16.45 -23.13
C THR A 517 -7.55 -15.28 -22.42
N LEU A 518 -7.17 -14.98 -21.18
CA LEU A 518 -7.82 -13.96 -20.34
C LEU A 518 -7.85 -12.58 -21.04
N HIS A 519 -6.77 -12.25 -21.74
CA HIS A 519 -6.70 -11.05 -22.56
C HIS A 519 -7.60 -11.11 -23.81
N LEU A 520 -7.91 -12.28 -24.37
CA LEU A 520 -8.90 -12.39 -25.46
C LEU A 520 -10.33 -12.20 -24.95
N ASP A 521 -10.67 -12.77 -23.79
CA ASP A 521 -11.98 -12.55 -23.17
C ASP A 521 -12.17 -11.07 -22.81
N GLU A 522 -11.12 -10.44 -22.25
CA GLU A 522 -11.11 -9.00 -22.00
C GLU A 522 -11.21 -8.18 -23.30
N LEU A 523 -10.52 -8.59 -24.37
CA LEU A 523 -10.63 -7.96 -25.68
C LEU A 523 -12.08 -7.99 -26.18
N ASP A 524 -12.75 -9.14 -26.12
CA ASP A 524 -14.14 -9.27 -26.59
C ASP A 524 -15.10 -8.43 -25.75
N ASN A 525 -14.89 -8.37 -24.43
CA ASN A 525 -15.64 -7.48 -23.55
C ASN A 525 -15.43 -6.00 -23.91
N ARG A 526 -14.19 -5.59 -24.20
CA ARG A 526 -13.88 -4.21 -24.64
C ARG A 526 -14.47 -3.90 -26.00
N LYS A 527 -14.38 -4.82 -26.98
CA LYS A 527 -15.05 -4.68 -28.28
C LYS A 527 -16.56 -4.50 -28.11
N ARG A 528 -17.19 -5.24 -27.19
CA ARG A 528 -18.62 -5.11 -26.89
C ARG A 528 -18.98 -3.71 -26.39
N VAL A 529 -18.16 -3.13 -25.50
CA VAL A 529 -18.32 -1.73 -25.06
C VAL A 529 -18.20 -0.78 -26.26
N LEU A 530 -17.15 -0.95 -27.08
CA LEU A 530 -16.89 -0.08 -28.23
C LEU A 530 -18.01 -0.15 -29.28
N ARG A 531 -18.60 -1.34 -29.52
CA ARG A 531 -19.76 -1.50 -30.41
C ARG A 531 -21.01 -0.85 -29.81
N ARG A 532 -21.24 -1.00 -28.49
CA ARG A 532 -22.39 -0.40 -27.80
C ARG A 532 -22.33 1.13 -27.80
N LEU A 533 -21.14 1.70 -27.70
CA LEU A 533 -20.90 3.14 -27.75
C LEU A 533 -20.69 3.67 -29.17
N GLU A 534 -20.84 2.82 -30.20
CA GLU A 534 -20.73 3.18 -31.62
C GLU A 534 -19.33 3.66 -32.06
N TYR A 535 -18.28 3.22 -31.37
CA TYR A 535 -16.88 3.40 -31.81
C TYR A 535 -16.51 2.39 -32.89
N LEU A 536 -17.11 1.20 -32.81
CA LEU A 536 -16.99 0.12 -33.79
C LEU A 536 -18.37 -0.23 -34.35
N LYS A 537 -18.43 -0.74 -35.58
CA LYS A 537 -19.62 -1.40 -36.13
C LYS A 537 -19.66 -2.87 -35.68
N LYS A 538 -20.73 -3.58 -36.03
CA LYS A 538 -20.89 -5.02 -35.70
C LYS A 538 -19.81 -5.92 -36.32
N ASP A 539 -19.22 -5.49 -37.43
CA ASP A 539 -18.13 -6.17 -38.15
C ASP A 539 -16.73 -5.75 -37.69
N ASP A 540 -16.62 -5.06 -36.54
CA ASP A 540 -15.37 -4.49 -36.00
C ASP A 540 -14.73 -3.37 -36.84
N SER A 541 -15.42 -2.85 -37.87
CA SER A 541 -14.92 -1.67 -38.60
C SER A 541 -15.03 -0.38 -37.77
N LEU A 542 -14.02 0.49 -37.85
CA LEU A 542 -14.00 1.76 -37.12
C LEU A 542 -15.05 2.76 -37.64
N GLN A 543 -15.76 3.37 -36.70
CA GLN A 543 -16.60 4.53 -36.95
C GLN A 543 -15.84 5.84 -36.72
N LEU A 544 -16.49 6.99 -37.02
CA LEU A 544 -15.92 8.31 -36.79
C LEU A 544 -15.51 8.51 -35.31
N LYS A 545 -16.36 8.09 -34.36
CA LYS A 545 -16.04 8.12 -32.93
C LYS A 545 -14.74 7.35 -32.62
N GLY A 546 -14.63 6.15 -33.18
CA GLY A 546 -13.42 5.31 -33.08
C GLY A 546 -12.18 6.02 -33.58
N ARG A 547 -12.27 6.68 -34.73
CA ARG A 547 -11.15 7.42 -35.34
C ARG A 547 -10.72 8.61 -34.47
N VAL A 548 -11.67 9.35 -33.89
CA VAL A 548 -11.38 10.46 -32.97
C VAL A 548 -10.66 9.93 -31.71
N ALA A 549 -11.14 8.85 -31.12
CA ALA A 549 -10.50 8.25 -29.93
C ALA A 549 -9.10 7.69 -30.21
N CYS A 550 -8.79 7.26 -31.44
CA CYS A 550 -7.43 6.84 -31.80
C CYS A 550 -6.40 7.95 -31.63
N GLU A 551 -6.80 9.21 -31.82
CA GLU A 551 -5.94 10.39 -31.73
C GLU A 551 -5.73 10.86 -30.27
N LEU A 552 -6.45 10.27 -29.30
CA LEU A 552 -6.36 10.61 -27.88
C LEU A 552 -5.55 9.55 -27.13
N SER A 553 -4.32 9.90 -26.72
CA SER A 553 -3.40 8.99 -26.02
C SER A 553 -3.06 9.38 -24.59
N ALA A 554 -3.21 10.66 -24.23
CA ALA A 554 -2.77 11.20 -22.95
C ALA A 554 -3.79 11.05 -21.79
N SER A 555 -5.00 10.55 -22.07
CA SER A 555 -6.12 10.53 -21.12
C SER A 555 -7.17 9.46 -21.49
N ASP A 556 -8.29 9.42 -20.74
CA ASP A 556 -9.44 8.58 -21.06
C ASP A 556 -10.10 9.01 -22.38
N GLU A 557 -9.70 8.30 -23.44
CA GLU A 557 -10.07 8.50 -24.83
C GLU A 557 -11.57 8.38 -25.07
N LEU A 558 -12.28 7.56 -24.29
CA LEU A 558 -13.72 7.34 -24.48
C LEU A 558 -14.53 8.50 -23.91
N ILE A 559 -14.24 8.90 -22.66
CA ILE A 559 -14.98 10.01 -22.02
C ILE A 559 -14.74 11.29 -22.80
N LEU A 560 -13.50 11.57 -23.16
CA LEU A 560 -13.15 12.79 -23.87
C LEU A 560 -13.77 12.85 -25.28
N THR A 561 -13.82 11.71 -25.99
CA THR A 561 -14.50 11.63 -27.29
C THR A 561 -16.01 11.83 -27.15
N GLU A 562 -16.66 11.23 -26.15
CA GLU A 562 -18.10 11.46 -25.90
C GLU A 562 -18.39 12.91 -25.57
N MET A 563 -17.56 13.56 -24.74
CA MET A 563 -17.74 14.97 -24.39
C MET A 563 -17.55 15.88 -25.61
N LEU A 564 -16.57 15.58 -26.46
CA LEU A 564 -16.32 16.33 -27.69
C LEU A 564 -17.51 16.22 -28.64
N LEU A 565 -18.01 15.01 -28.90
CA LEU A 565 -19.09 14.77 -29.86
C LEU A 565 -20.47 15.19 -29.36
N LYS A 566 -20.68 15.22 -28.03
CA LYS A 566 -21.88 15.81 -27.43
C LYS A 566 -21.85 17.35 -27.39
N GLY A 567 -20.74 17.96 -27.81
CA GLY A 567 -20.59 19.42 -27.85
C GLY A 567 -20.43 20.07 -26.48
N VAL A 568 -19.94 19.34 -25.47
CA VAL A 568 -19.74 19.87 -24.10
C VAL A 568 -18.80 21.07 -24.11
N PHE A 569 -17.78 21.06 -24.98
CA PHE A 569 -16.81 22.15 -25.09
C PHE A 569 -17.35 23.38 -25.86
N ASN A 570 -18.49 23.27 -26.57
CA ASN A 570 -19.00 24.37 -27.39
C ASN A 570 -19.52 25.55 -26.57
N SER A 571 -19.99 25.29 -25.35
CA SER A 571 -20.50 26.31 -24.42
C SER A 571 -19.45 26.82 -23.45
N LEU A 572 -18.22 26.33 -23.52
CA LEU A 572 -17.14 26.67 -22.60
C LEU A 572 -16.20 27.67 -23.26
N ASP A 573 -15.67 28.60 -22.46
CA ASP A 573 -14.57 29.42 -22.92
C ASP A 573 -13.24 28.63 -22.93
N VAL A 574 -12.19 29.25 -23.47
CA VAL A 574 -10.86 28.64 -23.59
C VAL A 574 -10.27 28.26 -22.22
N ALA A 575 -10.47 29.09 -21.19
CA ALA A 575 -9.94 28.85 -19.86
C ALA A 575 -10.67 27.72 -19.14
N GLN A 576 -11.99 27.64 -19.30
CA GLN A 576 -12.85 26.58 -18.80
C GLN A 576 -12.53 25.24 -19.49
N CYS A 577 -12.28 25.24 -20.80
CA CYS A 577 -11.82 24.05 -21.50
C CYS A 577 -10.51 23.53 -20.93
N ALA A 578 -9.52 24.41 -20.74
CA ALA A 578 -8.23 24.04 -20.16
C ALA A 578 -8.38 23.51 -18.71
N ALA A 579 -9.22 24.16 -17.90
CA ALA A 579 -9.51 23.73 -16.53
C ALA A 579 -10.17 22.35 -16.48
N LEU A 580 -11.13 22.08 -17.37
CA LEU A 580 -11.80 20.77 -17.48
C LEU A 580 -10.83 19.68 -17.95
N LEU A 581 -9.99 19.97 -18.95
CA LEU A 581 -8.97 19.05 -19.43
C LEU A 581 -7.88 18.76 -18.38
N SER A 582 -7.65 19.66 -17.42
CA SER A 582 -6.72 19.42 -16.32
C SER A 582 -7.08 18.17 -15.49
N CYS A 583 -8.38 17.85 -15.38
CA CYS A 583 -8.88 16.66 -14.68
C CYS A 583 -8.48 15.33 -15.34
N PHE A 584 -8.09 15.36 -16.61
CA PHE A 584 -7.70 14.19 -17.37
C PHE A 584 -6.20 13.90 -17.32
N VAL A 585 -5.37 14.94 -17.15
CA VAL A 585 -3.90 14.85 -17.20
C VAL A 585 -3.26 14.86 -15.81
N PHE A 586 -3.90 15.47 -14.81
CA PHE A 586 -3.38 15.54 -13.45
C PHE A 586 -3.74 14.27 -12.66
N GLN A 587 -2.72 13.51 -12.25
CA GLN A 587 -2.88 12.22 -11.55
C GLN A 587 -2.34 12.24 -10.12
N ASP A 588 -1.71 13.34 -9.70
CA ASP A 588 -1.13 13.46 -8.36
C ASP A 588 -2.22 13.72 -7.31
N ASN A 589 -2.05 13.16 -6.10
CA ASN A 589 -2.96 13.45 -5.00
C ASN A 589 -2.74 14.87 -4.47
N CYS A 590 -3.77 15.72 -4.55
CA CYS A 590 -3.76 17.07 -3.98
C CYS A 590 -5.05 17.39 -3.22
N ALA A 591 -4.98 18.36 -2.32
CA ALA A 591 -6.19 18.93 -1.72
C ALA A 591 -6.95 19.72 -2.79
N ALA A 592 -8.23 19.40 -2.99
CA ALA A 592 -9.06 20.12 -3.95
C ALA A 592 -9.39 21.52 -3.42
N PRO A 593 -9.19 22.59 -4.21
CA PRO A 593 -9.62 23.92 -3.84
C PRO A 593 -11.15 24.02 -3.88
N LYS A 594 -11.72 25.02 -3.19
CA LYS A 594 -13.13 25.38 -3.38
C LYS A 594 -13.30 25.99 -4.76
N LEU A 595 -14.04 25.30 -5.62
CA LEU A 595 -14.30 25.74 -7.00
C LEU A 595 -15.37 26.86 -7.02
N GLY A 596 -15.18 27.83 -7.92
CA GLY A 596 -16.25 28.76 -8.27
C GLY A 596 -17.41 28.06 -8.99
N LYS A 597 -18.58 28.70 -9.01
CA LYS A 597 -19.81 28.11 -9.59
C LYS A 597 -19.64 27.67 -11.05
N GLU A 598 -18.86 28.42 -11.84
CA GLU A 598 -18.62 28.16 -13.25
C GLU A 598 -17.84 26.85 -13.47
N LEU A 599 -16.73 26.65 -12.75
CA LEU A 599 -15.93 25.42 -12.82
C LEU A 599 -16.66 24.22 -12.20
N GLN A 600 -17.49 24.47 -11.18
CA GLN A 600 -18.31 23.42 -10.58
C GLN A 600 -19.39 22.89 -11.54
N GLY A 601 -19.95 23.75 -12.39
CA GLY A 601 -20.83 23.35 -13.49
C GLY A 601 -20.11 22.42 -14.48
N CYS A 602 -18.90 22.80 -14.90
CA CYS A 602 -18.07 22.00 -15.81
C CYS A 602 -17.75 20.60 -15.23
N LEU A 603 -17.40 20.55 -13.94
CA LEU A 603 -17.11 19.29 -13.25
C LEU A 603 -18.35 18.39 -13.12
N SER A 604 -19.53 18.98 -12.94
CA SER A 604 -20.79 18.23 -12.86
C SER A 604 -21.12 17.54 -14.18
N GLU A 605 -20.82 18.19 -15.32
CA GLU A 605 -20.96 17.60 -16.65
C GLU A 605 -20.00 16.43 -16.89
N LEU A 606 -18.75 16.55 -16.43
CA LEU A 606 -17.78 15.44 -16.43
C LEU A 606 -18.31 14.24 -15.64
N HIS A 607 -18.83 14.47 -14.44
CA HIS A 607 -19.38 13.40 -13.61
C HIS A 607 -20.60 12.73 -14.23
N ARG A 608 -21.45 13.49 -14.95
CA ARG A 608 -22.56 12.93 -15.71
C ARG A 608 -22.10 12.00 -16.83
N GLY A 609 -21.11 12.44 -17.62
CA GLY A 609 -20.50 11.60 -18.66
C GLY A 609 -19.82 10.34 -18.10
N GLY A 610 -19.10 10.48 -16.98
CA GLY A 610 -18.49 9.36 -16.26
C GLY A 610 -19.54 8.36 -15.72
N ALA A 611 -20.66 8.84 -15.18
CA ALA A 611 -21.73 8.00 -14.66
C ALA A 611 -22.44 7.19 -15.76
N GLU A 612 -22.64 7.77 -16.94
CA GLU A 612 -23.18 7.05 -18.11
C GLU A 612 -22.25 5.93 -18.58
N LYS A 613 -20.94 6.20 -18.65
CA LYS A 613 -19.92 5.18 -18.94
C LYS A 613 -19.89 4.08 -17.88
N GLY A 614 -19.92 4.47 -16.59
CA GLY A 614 -19.95 3.56 -15.45
C GLY A 614 -21.17 2.63 -15.46
N ARG A 615 -22.36 3.15 -15.77
CA ARG A 615 -23.58 2.35 -15.95
C ARG A 615 -23.45 1.37 -17.12
N SER A 616 -22.92 1.81 -18.26
CA SER A 616 -22.70 0.94 -19.43
C SER A 616 -21.72 -0.19 -19.13
N LEU A 617 -20.62 0.10 -18.43
CA LEU A 617 -19.64 -0.89 -17.96
C LEU A 617 -20.23 -1.85 -16.93
N HIS A 618 -20.93 -1.34 -15.92
CA HIS A 618 -21.55 -2.13 -14.86
C HIS A 618 -22.65 -3.06 -15.40
N GLU A 619 -23.47 -2.59 -16.33
CA GLU A 619 -24.47 -3.41 -17.03
C GLU A 619 -23.83 -4.51 -17.90
N LEU A 620 -22.63 -4.26 -18.44
CA LEU A 620 -21.91 -5.23 -19.26
C LEU A 620 -21.23 -6.30 -18.40
N VAL A 621 -20.60 -5.92 -17.29
CA VAL A 621 -19.97 -6.86 -16.34
C VAL A 621 -21.01 -7.75 -15.67
N ASN A 622 -22.17 -7.21 -15.27
CA ASN A 622 -23.23 -8.01 -14.65
C ASN A 622 -24.02 -8.89 -15.63
N LYS A 623 -23.91 -8.66 -16.95
CA LYS A 623 -24.48 -9.53 -17.98
C LYS A 623 -23.48 -10.55 -18.54
N SER A 624 -22.20 -10.48 -18.17
CA SER A 624 -21.16 -11.43 -18.58
C SER A 624 -20.74 -12.42 -17.49
N VAL A 625 -21.27 -12.31 -16.27
CA VAL A 625 -21.26 -13.42 -15.30
C VAL A 625 -22.53 -14.24 -15.52
N PRO A 626 -22.44 -15.51 -15.99
CA PRO A 626 -23.56 -16.41 -15.88
C PRO A 626 -23.82 -16.62 -14.39
N THR A 627 -24.93 -16.08 -13.88
CA THR A 627 -25.53 -16.61 -12.65
C THR A 627 -26.04 -18.01 -12.97
N GLY A 628 -25.17 -19.00 -12.81
CA GLY A 628 -25.48 -20.40 -13.09
C GLY A 628 -24.28 -21.30 -12.79
N LEU A 629 -24.28 -21.82 -11.56
CA LEU A 629 -23.41 -22.82 -10.93
C LEU A 629 -22.09 -22.32 -10.31
#